data_AF-A0A7J4EAM8-F1
#
_entry.id   AF-A0A7J4EAM8-F1
#
_cell.length_a   1.000
_cell.length_b   1.000
_cell.length_c   1.000
_cell.angle_alpha   90.00
_cell.angle_beta   90.00
_cell.angle_gamma   90.00
#
_symmetry.space_group_name_H-M   'P 1'
#
loop_
_entity.id
_entity.type
_entity.pdbx_description
1 polymer ?
#
loop_
_entity_poly.entity_id
_entity_poly.type
_entity_poly.pdbx_seq_one_letter_code
_entity_poly.pdbx_strand_id
1 'polypeptide(L)'
;MSSDWSEEQKAKLKNEREELDKKIAELEKNLEAIVIEEEQLKADMEREQDAEEDAKFQRLEERAIARLRNKQAELKKRLGELKKEQRTLAQKEKQLNALIEHEKYPEWLELKKKRDNAIKEVERLEAEMKRLI
;
A
#
# COMPACT_ATOMS: atom_id res chain seq x y z
N MET A 1 2.39 -2.23 27.11
CA MET A 1 1.70 -1.68 25.94
C MET A 1 0.32 -1.23 26.41
N SER A 2 0.03 0.08 26.30
CA SER A 2 -1.30 0.64 26.58
C SER A 2 -2.30 0.19 25.50
N SER A 3 -3.60 0.10 25.83
CA SER A 3 -4.69 -0.10 24.85
C SER A 3 -4.55 0.88 23.68
N ASP A 4 -4.15 2.11 23.99
CA ASP A 4 -3.97 3.22 23.06
C ASP A 4 -2.98 2.90 21.92
N TRP A 5 -1.89 2.18 22.23
CA TRP A 5 -0.89 1.84 21.21
C TRP A 5 -1.45 0.87 20.16
N SER A 6 -2.23 -0.12 20.60
CA SER A 6 -2.82 -1.11 19.70
C SER A 6 -3.87 -0.51 18.77
N GLU A 7 -4.66 0.44 19.29
CA GLU A 7 -5.66 1.18 18.53
C GLU A 7 -4.99 2.14 17.55
N GLU A 8 -3.93 2.84 17.97
CA GLU A 8 -3.15 3.73 17.12
C GLU A 8 -2.51 2.98 15.94
N GLN A 9 -1.91 1.81 16.16
CA GLN A 9 -1.32 1.02 15.08
C GLN A 9 -2.38 0.51 14.10
N LYS A 10 -3.56 0.08 14.58
CA LYS A 10 -4.68 -0.34 13.73
C LYS A 10 -5.23 0.82 12.91
N ALA A 11 -5.41 1.99 13.53
CA ALA A 11 -5.88 3.19 12.85
C ALA A 11 -4.91 3.64 11.75
N LYS A 12 -3.60 3.61 12.04
CA LYS A 12 -2.56 3.94 11.07
C LYS A 12 -2.60 3.02 9.85
N LEU A 13 -2.62 1.69 10.06
CA LEU A 13 -2.69 0.73 8.96
C LEU A 13 -3.97 0.88 8.14
N LYS A 14 -5.10 1.14 8.80
CA LYS A 14 -6.37 1.39 8.11
C LYS A 14 -6.29 2.62 7.21
N ASN A 15 -5.76 3.73 7.71
CA ASN A 15 -5.59 4.96 6.92
C ASN A 15 -4.64 4.73 5.74
N GLU A 16 -3.49 4.10 5.96
CA GLU A 16 -2.53 3.77 4.89
C GLU A 16 -3.17 2.89 3.81
N ARG A 17 -4.03 1.94 4.19
CA ARG A 17 -4.78 1.11 3.25
C ARG A 17 -5.80 1.91 2.45
N GLU A 18 -6.60 2.74 3.10
CA GLU A 18 -7.60 3.57 2.42
C GLU A 18 -6.96 4.54 1.44
N GLU A 19 -5.80 5.11 1.77
CA GLU A 19 -5.04 5.96 0.87
C GLU A 19 -4.50 5.19 -0.34
N LEU A 20 -3.96 3.99 -0.12
CA LEU A 20 -3.48 3.13 -1.21
C LEU A 20 -4.62 2.69 -2.12
N ASP A 21 -5.77 2.32 -1.57
CA ASP A 21 -6.95 1.90 -2.33
C ASP A 21 -7.47 3.05 -3.21
N LYS A 22 -7.50 4.28 -2.69
CA LYS A 22 -7.83 5.49 -3.47
C LYS A 22 -6.86 5.71 -4.63
N LYS A 23 -5.55 5.61 -4.38
CA LYS A 23 -4.51 5.78 -5.42
C LYS A 23 -4.63 4.70 -6.50
N ILE A 24 -4.90 3.45 -6.11
CA ILE A 24 -5.13 2.34 -7.04
C ILE A 24 -6.35 2.63 -7.91
N ALA A 25 -7.48 3.01 -7.32
CA ALA A 25 -8.70 3.31 -8.05
C ALA A 25 -8.55 4.49 -9.02
N GLU A 26 -7.83 5.54 -8.61
CA GLU A 26 -7.54 6.69 -9.47
C GLU A 26 -6.66 6.30 -10.67
N LEU A 27 -5.63 5.48 -10.45
CA LEU A 27 -4.78 4.99 -11.53
C LEU A 27 -5.52 4.04 -12.47
N GLU A 28 -6.43 3.21 -11.97
CA GLU A 28 -7.28 2.35 -12.81
C GLU A 28 -8.20 3.19 -13.70
N LYS A 29 -8.83 4.23 -13.16
CA LYS A 29 -9.65 5.17 -13.94
C LYS A 29 -8.84 5.91 -15.00
N ASN A 30 -7.64 6.36 -14.66
CA ASN A 30 -6.75 7.03 -15.61
C ASN A 30 -6.28 6.09 -16.72
N LEU A 31 -6.03 4.82 -16.39
CA LEU A 31 -5.66 3.80 -17.38
C LEU A 31 -6.82 3.53 -18.34
N GLU A 32 -8.05 3.41 -17.83
CA GLU A 32 -9.25 3.22 -18.64
C GLU A 32 -9.48 4.40 -19.59
N ALA A 33 -9.33 5.64 -19.11
CA ALA A 33 -9.45 6.83 -19.96
C ALA A 33 -8.44 6.83 -21.12
N ILE A 34 -7.19 6.41 -20.88
CA ILE A 34 -6.15 6.33 -21.91
C ILE A 34 -6.41 5.18 -22.90
N VAL A 35 -7.03 4.09 -22.45
CA VAL A 35 -7.46 3.00 -23.35
C VAL A 35 -8.55 3.49 -24.29
N ILE A 36 -9.55 4.20 -23.76
CA ILE A 36 -10.63 4.80 -24.57
C ILE A 36 -10.05 5.81 -25.58
N GLU A 37 -9.10 6.65 -25.17
CA GLU A 37 -8.42 7.61 -26.06
C GLU A 37 -7.65 6.89 -27.19
N GLU A 38 -6.98 5.77 -26.90
CA GLU A 38 -6.29 4.96 -27.92
C GLU A 38 -7.29 4.35 -28.92
N GLU A 39 -8.43 3.84 -28.43
CA GLU A 39 -9.48 3.25 -29.28
C GLU A 39 -10.14 4.29 -30.18
N GLN A 40 -10.41 5.49 -29.67
CA GLN A 40 -10.94 6.60 -30.45
C GLN A 40 -9.99 7.01 -31.57
N LEU A 41 -8.69 7.21 -31.25
CA LEU A 41 -7.69 7.55 -32.26
C LEU A 41 -7.54 6.49 -33.35
N LYS A 42 -7.62 5.20 -33.00
CA LYS A 42 -7.63 4.12 -34.00
C LYS A 42 -8.87 4.17 -34.89
N ALA A 43 -10.04 4.41 -34.30
CA ALA A 43 -11.29 4.47 -35.05
C ALA A 43 -11.38 5.71 -35.96
N ASP A 44 -10.71 6.81 -35.58
CA ASP A 44 -10.58 8.00 -36.42
C ASP A 44 -9.59 7.74 -37.57
N MET A 45 -8.42 7.12 -37.27
CA MET A 45 -7.46 6.66 -38.29
C MET A 45 -8.09 5.75 -39.36
N GLU A 46 -8.89 4.76 -38.94
CA GLU A 46 -9.57 3.84 -39.87
C GLU A 46 -10.61 4.57 -40.73
N ARG A 47 -11.31 5.58 -40.18
CA ARG A 47 -12.28 6.40 -40.93
C ARG A 47 -11.61 7.34 -41.92
N GLU A 48 -10.44 7.88 -41.59
CA GLU A 48 -9.71 8.81 -42.45
C GLU A 48 -8.89 8.09 -43.53
N GLN A 49 -8.49 6.83 -43.34
CA GLN A 49 -7.92 6.01 -44.42
C GLN A 49 -8.86 5.86 -45.63
N ASP A 50 -10.17 5.93 -45.42
CA ASP A 50 -11.17 5.91 -46.49
C ASP A 50 -11.28 7.25 -47.27
N ALA A 51 -10.65 8.33 -46.78
CA ALA A 51 -10.70 9.67 -47.36
C ALA A 51 -9.27 10.16 -47.73
N GLU A 52 -8.87 9.98 -48.99
CA GLU A 52 -7.64 10.52 -49.65
C GLU A 52 -6.42 10.82 -48.73
N GLU A 53 -5.51 9.86 -48.64
CA GLU A 53 -4.39 9.79 -47.67
C GLU A 53 -3.37 10.96 -47.70
N ASP A 54 -3.21 11.67 -46.57
CA ASP A 54 -1.97 12.38 -46.22
C ASP A 54 -1.07 11.49 -45.34
N ALA A 55 -0.02 10.92 -45.94
CA ALA A 55 0.95 10.06 -45.25
C ALA A 55 1.66 10.74 -44.05
N LYS A 56 1.71 12.07 -43.99
CA LYS A 56 2.27 12.80 -42.83
C LYS A 56 1.31 12.78 -41.65
N PHE A 57 0.00 12.83 -41.90
CA PHE A 57 -1.04 12.80 -40.88
C PHE A 57 -1.11 11.41 -40.22
N GLN A 58 -1.16 10.34 -41.02
CA GLN A 58 -1.13 8.94 -40.52
C GLN A 58 0.06 8.69 -39.57
N ARG A 59 1.26 9.14 -39.94
CA ARG A 59 2.46 9.01 -39.09
C ARG A 59 2.38 9.77 -37.76
N LEU A 60 1.61 10.86 -37.69
CA LEU A 60 1.41 11.62 -36.45
C LEU A 60 0.48 10.86 -35.50
N GLU A 61 -0.59 10.27 -36.01
CA GLU A 61 -1.55 9.49 -35.23
C GLU A 61 -0.94 8.17 -34.74
N GLU A 62 -0.17 7.47 -35.57
CA GLU A 62 0.62 6.30 -35.16
C GLU A 62 1.57 6.64 -34.00
N ARG A 63 2.23 7.80 -34.06
CA ARG A 63 3.09 8.28 -32.97
C ARG A 63 2.28 8.62 -31.72
N ALA A 64 1.08 9.17 -31.85
CA ALA A 64 0.19 9.44 -30.73
C ALA A 64 -0.23 8.14 -30.04
N ILE A 65 -0.69 7.15 -30.80
CA ILE A 65 -1.03 5.80 -30.31
C ILE A 65 0.17 5.15 -29.61
N ALA A 66 1.37 5.24 -30.19
CA ALA A 66 2.58 4.70 -29.56
C ALA A 66 2.88 5.36 -28.20
N ARG A 67 2.68 6.68 -28.08
CA ARG A 67 2.83 7.40 -26.80
C ARG A 67 1.78 6.96 -25.77
N LEU A 68 0.52 6.79 -26.18
CA LEU A 68 -0.54 6.30 -25.31
C LEU A 68 -0.22 4.89 -24.79
N ARG A 69 0.23 3.98 -25.66
CA ARG A 69 0.68 2.63 -25.26
C ARG A 69 1.83 2.66 -24.26
N ASN A 70 2.82 3.52 -24.47
CA ASN A 70 3.93 3.68 -23.52
C ASN A 70 3.43 4.17 -22.16
N LYS A 71 2.51 5.15 -22.16
CA LYS A 71 1.89 5.67 -20.93
C LYS A 71 1.05 4.60 -20.23
N GLN A 72 0.29 3.80 -20.97
CA GLN A 72 -0.44 2.65 -20.41
C GLN A 72 0.50 1.63 -19.78
N ALA A 73 1.63 1.31 -20.42
CA ALA A 73 2.60 0.36 -19.89
C ALA A 73 3.23 0.85 -18.57
N GLU A 74 3.58 2.14 -18.51
CA GLU A 74 4.09 2.76 -17.28
C GLU A 74 3.06 2.74 -16.15
N LEU A 75 1.81 3.14 -16.45
CA LEU A 75 0.72 3.12 -15.47
C LEU A 75 0.40 1.70 -14.99
N LYS A 76 0.40 0.71 -15.88
CA LYS A 76 0.23 -0.72 -15.52
C LYS A 76 1.33 -1.21 -14.60
N LYS A 77 2.58 -0.80 -14.84
CA LYS A 77 3.72 -1.14 -13.97
C LYS A 77 3.51 -0.54 -12.57
N ARG A 78 3.19 0.76 -12.50
CA ARG A 78 2.95 1.47 -11.23
C ARG A 78 1.76 0.89 -10.46
N LEU A 79 0.68 0.52 -11.15
CA LEU A 79 -0.47 -0.17 -10.57
C LEU A 79 -0.06 -1.53 -9.98
N GLY A 80 0.80 -2.27 -10.69
CA GLY A 80 1.34 -3.53 -10.20
C GLY A 80 2.18 -3.38 -8.92
N GLU A 81 2.98 -2.32 -8.83
CA GLU A 81 3.76 -1.98 -7.63
C GLU A 81 2.85 -1.64 -6.45
N LEU A 82 1.86 -0.76 -6.63
CA LEU A 82 0.90 -0.41 -5.58
C LEU A 82 0.08 -1.62 -5.10
N LYS A 83 -0.33 -2.52 -6.00
CA LYS A 83 -1.01 -3.77 -5.61
C LYS A 83 -0.12 -4.70 -4.79
N LYS A 84 1.21 -4.70 -5.00
CA LYS A 84 2.16 -5.44 -4.16
C LYS A 84 2.30 -4.80 -2.77
N GLU A 85 2.36 -3.48 -2.71
CA GLU A 85 2.38 -2.74 -1.44
C GLU A 85 1.11 -3.01 -0.63
N GLN A 86 -0.06 -2.96 -1.26
CA GLN A 86 -1.35 -3.28 -0.64
C GLN A 86 -1.37 -4.69 -0.04
N ARG A 87 -0.87 -5.70 -0.75
CA ARG A 87 -0.76 -7.09 -0.24
C ARG A 87 0.19 -7.18 0.96
N THR A 88 1.31 -6.48 0.89
CA THR A 88 2.30 -6.44 1.99
C THR A 88 1.69 -5.81 3.23
N LEU A 89 0.93 -4.72 3.05
CA LEU A 89 0.25 -4.04 4.14
C LEU A 89 -0.84 -4.92 4.78
N ALA A 90 -1.63 -5.63 3.97
CA ALA A 90 -2.59 -6.61 4.47
C ALA A 90 -1.92 -7.75 5.26
N GLN A 91 -0.72 -8.18 4.87
CA GLN A 91 0.03 -9.19 5.61
C GLN A 91 0.54 -8.65 6.96
N LYS A 92 1.04 -7.41 6.99
CA LYS A 92 1.43 -6.73 8.24
C LYS A 92 0.25 -6.58 9.18
N GLU A 93 -0.93 -6.24 8.67
CA GLU A 93 -2.16 -6.14 9.46
C GLU A 93 -2.54 -7.48 10.10
N LYS A 94 -2.45 -8.58 9.34
CA LYS A 94 -2.66 -9.94 9.89
C LYS A 94 -1.67 -10.27 11.00
N GLN A 95 -0.38 -9.96 10.80
CA GLN A 95 0.66 -10.20 11.82
C GLN A 95 0.41 -9.36 13.08
N LEU A 96 0.05 -8.09 12.93
CA LEU A 96 -0.26 -7.22 14.06
C LEU A 96 -1.47 -7.73 14.83
N ASN A 97 -2.54 -8.15 14.14
CA ASN A 97 -3.72 -8.72 14.79
C ASN A 97 -3.37 -9.99 15.56
N ALA A 98 -2.58 -10.89 14.99
CA ALA A 98 -2.11 -12.09 15.66
C ALA A 98 -1.28 -11.76 16.92
N LEU A 99 -0.41 -10.74 16.87
CA LEU A 99 0.35 -10.29 18.04
C LEU A 99 -0.57 -9.74 19.14
N ILE A 100 -1.51 -8.88 18.78
CA ILE A 100 -2.48 -8.31 19.73
C ILE A 100 -3.35 -9.40 20.37
N GLU A 101 -3.74 -10.42 19.60
CA GLU A 101 -4.46 -11.58 20.13
C GLU A 101 -3.58 -12.42 21.05
N HIS A 102 -2.31 -12.65 20.69
CA HIS A 102 -1.37 -13.38 21.52
C HIS A 102 -1.14 -12.72 22.89
N GLU A 103 -1.15 -11.38 22.94
CA GLU A 103 -1.03 -10.65 24.20
C GLU A 103 -2.21 -10.85 25.17
N LYS A 104 -3.33 -11.40 24.69
CA LYS A 104 -4.52 -11.69 25.51
C LYS A 104 -4.49 -13.09 26.13
N TYR A 105 -3.53 -13.95 25.77
CA TYR A 105 -3.46 -15.29 26.35
C TYR A 105 -3.11 -15.25 27.84
N PRO A 106 -3.80 -16.04 28.69
CA PRO A 106 -3.56 -16.08 30.14
C PRO A 106 -2.09 -16.36 30.50
N GLU A 107 -1.43 -17.28 29.78
CA GLU A 107 -0.03 -17.65 30.01
C GLU A 107 0.91 -16.47 29.75
N TRP A 108 0.61 -15.67 28.72
CA TRP A 108 1.37 -14.46 28.42
C TRP A 108 1.20 -13.38 29.49
N LEU A 109 -0.04 -13.20 29.98
CA LEU A 109 -0.33 -12.27 31.06
C LEU A 109 0.40 -12.66 32.36
N GLU A 110 0.46 -13.96 32.68
CA GLU A 110 1.22 -14.46 33.82
C GLU A 110 2.73 -14.23 33.67
N LEU A 111 3.30 -14.53 32.50
CA LEU A 111 4.72 -14.28 32.23
C LEU A 111 5.06 -12.79 32.31
N LYS A 112 4.20 -11.93 31.77
CA LYS A 112 4.34 -10.47 31.85
C LYS A 112 4.33 -10.00 33.30
N LYS A 113 3.42 -10.51 34.13
CA LYS A 113 3.39 -10.21 35.57
C LYS A 113 4.66 -10.67 36.29
N LYS A 114 5.16 -11.86 35.99
CA LYS A 114 6.43 -12.37 36.55
C LYS A 114 7.61 -11.47 36.17
N ARG A 115 7.71 -11.07 34.90
CA ARG A 115 8.72 -10.12 34.42
C ARG A 115 8.64 -8.78 35.15
N ASP A 116 7.46 -8.19 35.26
CA ASP A 116 7.28 -6.88 35.89
C ASP A 116 7.63 -6.93 37.38
N ASN A 117 7.33 -8.03 38.07
CA ASN A 117 7.75 -8.25 39.44
C ASN A 117 9.27 -8.39 39.55
N ALA A 118 9.91 -9.12 38.63
CA ALA A 118 11.37 -9.27 38.63
C ALA A 118 12.08 -7.93 38.39
N ILE A 119 11.56 -7.07 37.51
CA ILE A 119 12.11 -5.72 37.27
C ILE A 119 12.06 -4.90 38.55
N LYS A 120 10.90 -4.86 39.23
CA LYS A 120 10.75 -4.14 40.51
C LYS A 120 11.69 -4.65 41.59
N GLU A 121 11.91 -5.96 41.63
CA GLU A 121 12.83 -6.57 42.59
C GLU A 121 14.28 -6.20 42.29
N VAL A 122 14.68 -6.19 41.01
CA VAL A 122 16.01 -5.72 40.60
C VAL A 122 16.18 -4.24 40.97
N GLU A 123 15.21 -3.38 40.67
CA GLU A 123 15.26 -1.96 41.05
C GLU A 123 15.38 -1.77 42.57
N ARG A 124 14.67 -2.59 43.36
CA ARG A 124 14.78 -2.61 44.82
C ARG A 124 16.19 -2.99 45.27
N LEU A 125 16.72 -4.09 44.74
CA LEU A 125 18.06 -4.60 45.09
C LEU A 125 19.15 -3.61 44.68
N GLU A 126 19.04 -2.98 43.51
CA GLU A 126 19.96 -1.93 43.06
C GLU A 126 19.92 -0.71 44.00
N ALA A 127 18.74 -0.31 44.47
CA ALA A 127 18.59 0.78 45.42
C ALA A 127 19.15 0.42 46.81
N GLU A 128 18.97 -0.82 47.27
CA GLU A 128 19.55 -1.32 48.51
C GLU A 128 21.09 -1.38 48.42
N MET A 129 21.65 -1.89 47.32
CA MET A 129 23.10 -1.89 47.08
C MET A 129 23.70 -0.49 47.08
N LYS A 130 23.04 0.49 46.46
CA LYS A 130 23.48 1.90 46.47
C LYS A 130 23.49 2.55 47.86
N ARG A 131 22.75 2.00 48.84
CA ARG A 131 22.76 2.49 50.23
C ARG A 131 23.84 1.85 51.09
N LEU A 132 24.40 0.73 50.63
CA LEU A 132 25.45 -0.02 51.32
C LEU A 132 26.88 0.36 50.88
N ILE A 133 26.99 1.20 49.84
CA ILE A 133 28.22 1.82 49.33
C ILE A 133 28.22 3.29 49.74
#